data_AF-A0AAD9QQ25-F1
#
_entry.id   AF-A0AAD9QQ25-F1
#
_cell.length_a   1.000
_cell.length_b   1.000
_cell.length_c   1.000
_cell.angle_alpha   90.00
_cell.angle_beta   90.00
_cell.angle_gamma   90.00
#
_symmetry.space_group_name_H-M   'P 1'
#
loop_
_entity.id
_entity.type
_entity.pdbx_description
1 polymer ?
#
loop_
_entity_poly.entity_id
_entity_poly.type
_entity_poly.pdbx_seq_one_letter_code
_entity_poly.pdbx_strand_id
1 'polypeptide(L)'
;MFQEFRVVCKGLHEEWEVFKEIDKQARLNTEYNQVSSAVDDSTKLVQEYEDYIRERQVSLSSVQKHKSTLSKERKAVTASVDQQINELISHLENSIAEISQQQKGIFKKLASPKDSSFELPIKTSETEHSTRHPEWLIPEVEKKAQSIFGQERKFSRSRSSTPKVSTVTGNDGHVAQQPHSMLTEEDPLTGLTRLSIPKFKGDKRMFESWYASFYQLVGKYKKVPPEQKLLRLYSCLEGEALLTIQNLGYSAAAYDVAIARLIRKYGGKRRELTMRLEELDKFRGVRMGNANDLERFAELLDTLMVKLCDAGQDGELGAGSLYVSLLRKLNE
;
A
#
# COMPACT_ATOMS: atom_id res chain seq x y z
N MET A 1 -79.38 -8.40 -59.99
CA MET A 1 -77.99 -8.87 -60.20
C MET A 1 -76.92 -7.80 -59.90
N PHE A 2 -76.66 -6.80 -60.75
CA PHE A 2 -75.56 -5.83 -60.49
C PHE A 2 -75.74 -4.97 -59.23
N GLN A 3 -76.98 -4.60 -58.91
CA GLN A 3 -77.29 -3.79 -57.73
C GLN A 3 -77.12 -4.59 -56.42
N GLU A 4 -77.52 -5.86 -56.43
CA GLU A 4 -77.39 -6.78 -55.29
C GLU A 4 -75.92 -7.12 -55.02
N PHE A 5 -75.13 -7.33 -56.07
CA PHE A 5 -73.68 -7.55 -55.95
C PHE A 5 -72.97 -6.35 -55.29
N ARG A 6 -73.35 -5.12 -55.67
CA ARG A 6 -72.77 -3.90 -55.07
C ARG A 6 -73.10 -3.78 -53.58
N VAL A 7 -74.30 -4.20 -53.15
CA VAL A 7 -74.69 -4.18 -51.72
C VAL A 7 -73.87 -5.20 -50.93
N VAL A 8 -73.70 -6.41 -51.46
CA VAL A 8 -72.87 -7.46 -50.83
C VAL A 8 -71.42 -7.02 -50.69
N CYS A 9 -70.83 -6.44 -51.74
CA CYS A 9 -69.45 -5.93 -51.67
C CYS A 9 -69.27 -4.79 -50.66
N LYS A 10 -70.29 -3.93 -50.48
CA LYS A 10 -70.25 -2.88 -49.45
C LYS A 10 -70.30 -3.47 -48.03
N GLY A 11 -71.20 -4.42 -47.78
CA GLY A 11 -71.28 -5.11 -46.48
C GLY A 11 -69.98 -5.82 -46.11
N LEU A 12 -69.38 -6.55 -47.05
CA LEU A 12 -68.07 -7.19 -46.87
C LEU A 12 -66.95 -6.18 -46.60
N HIS A 13 -66.97 -5.01 -47.24
CA HIS A 13 -65.97 -3.96 -46.99
C HIS A 13 -66.12 -3.35 -45.59
N GLU A 14 -67.36 -3.08 -45.16
CA GLU A 14 -67.66 -2.57 -43.81
C GLU A 14 -67.25 -3.58 -42.72
N GLU A 15 -67.56 -4.87 -42.91
CA GLU A 15 -67.12 -5.95 -42.00
C GLU A 15 -65.59 -6.08 -41.96
N TRP A 16 -64.92 -5.93 -43.10
CA TRP A 16 -63.46 -5.98 -43.18
C TRP A 16 -62.79 -4.81 -42.45
N GLU A 17 -63.34 -3.60 -42.56
CA GLU A 17 -62.84 -2.44 -41.81
C GLU A 17 -63.06 -2.60 -40.29
N VAL A 18 -64.18 -3.18 -39.87
CA VAL A 18 -64.41 -3.52 -38.44
C VAL A 18 -63.38 -4.54 -37.95
N PHE A 19 -63.12 -5.60 -38.72
CA PHE A 19 -62.13 -6.61 -38.35
C PHE A 19 -60.72 -6.02 -38.22
N LYS A 20 -60.36 -5.11 -39.13
CA LYS A 20 -59.07 -4.40 -39.11
C LYS A 20 -58.90 -3.52 -37.87
N GLU A 21 -59.96 -2.84 -37.43
CA GLU A 21 -59.91 -2.03 -36.21
C GLU A 21 -59.84 -2.90 -34.95
N ILE A 22 -60.51 -4.06 -34.93
CA ILE A 22 -60.39 -5.04 -33.84
C ILE A 22 -58.96 -5.59 -33.74
N ASP A 23 -58.35 -6.01 -34.85
CA ASP A 23 -56.97 -6.50 -34.86
C ASP A 23 -55.99 -5.42 -34.39
N LYS A 24 -56.20 -4.17 -34.82
CA LYS A 24 -55.42 -3.03 -34.36
C LYS A 24 -55.57 -2.78 -32.85
N GLN A 25 -56.78 -2.85 -32.30
CA GLN A 25 -56.98 -2.74 -30.84
C GLN A 25 -56.34 -3.88 -30.07
N ALA A 26 -56.40 -5.12 -30.57
CA ALA A 26 -55.75 -6.26 -29.95
C ALA A 26 -54.23 -6.09 -29.87
N ARG A 27 -53.60 -5.56 -30.93
CA ARG A 27 -52.16 -5.25 -30.95
C ARG A 27 -51.81 -4.14 -29.95
N LEU A 28 -52.56 -3.03 -29.96
CA LEU A 28 -52.34 -1.92 -29.02
C LEU A 28 -52.48 -2.36 -27.56
N ASN A 29 -53.47 -3.22 -27.25
CA ASN A 29 -53.65 -3.72 -25.90
C ASN A 29 -52.51 -4.66 -25.47
N THR A 30 -51.97 -5.45 -26.41
CA THR A 30 -50.80 -6.31 -26.16
C THR A 30 -49.55 -5.49 -25.89
N GLU A 31 -49.30 -4.46 -26.70
CA GLU A 31 -48.19 -3.52 -26.49
C GLU A 31 -48.34 -2.76 -25.16
N TYR A 32 -49.54 -2.30 -24.83
CA TYR A 32 -49.82 -1.63 -23.56
C TYR A 32 -49.50 -2.53 -22.35
N ASN A 33 -49.95 -3.79 -22.38
CA ASN A 33 -49.67 -4.73 -21.30
C ASN A 33 -48.18 -5.05 -21.17
N GLN A 34 -47.47 -5.15 -22.29
CA GLN A 34 -46.02 -5.37 -22.30
C GLN A 34 -45.27 -4.18 -21.70
N VAL A 35 -45.65 -2.96 -22.07
CA VAL A 35 -45.08 -1.73 -21.51
C VAL A 35 -45.41 -1.61 -20.02
N SER A 36 -46.65 -1.88 -19.62
CA SER A 36 -47.06 -1.84 -18.20
C SER A 36 -46.23 -2.81 -17.35
N SER A 37 -46.03 -4.05 -17.83
CA SER A 37 -45.18 -5.03 -17.13
C SER A 37 -43.73 -4.57 -17.01
N ALA A 38 -43.17 -3.95 -18.06
CA ALA A 38 -41.80 -3.43 -18.03
C ALA A 38 -41.65 -2.26 -17.04
N VAL A 39 -42.68 -1.43 -16.90
CA VAL A 39 -42.72 -0.34 -15.92
C VAL A 39 -42.78 -0.89 -14.50
N ASP A 40 -43.56 -1.95 -14.24
CA ASP A 40 -43.63 -2.60 -12.94
C ASP A 40 -42.27 -3.21 -12.55
N ASP A 41 -41.61 -3.90 -13.48
CA ASP A 41 -40.27 -4.46 -13.28
C ASP A 41 -39.23 -3.37 -13.00
N SER A 42 -39.28 -2.26 -13.75
CA SER A 42 -38.41 -1.10 -13.51
C SER A 42 -38.66 -0.48 -12.14
N THR A 43 -39.92 -0.39 -11.71
CA THR A 43 -40.29 0.17 -10.40
C THR A 43 -39.76 -0.70 -9.27
N LYS A 44 -39.86 -2.02 -9.41
CA LYS A 44 -39.31 -2.98 -8.45
C LYS A 44 -37.79 -2.86 -8.34
N LEU A 45 -37.10 -2.72 -9.46
CA LEU A 45 -35.65 -2.54 -9.48
C LEU A 45 -35.23 -1.23 -8.77
N VAL A 46 -35.94 -0.13 -9.03
CA VAL A 46 -35.69 1.14 -8.33
C VAL A 46 -35.87 0.98 -6.82
N GLN A 47 -36.92 0.30 -6.38
CA GLN A 47 -37.18 0.06 -4.96
C GLN A 47 -36.05 -0.74 -4.30
N GLU A 48 -35.54 -1.78 -4.96
CA GLU A 48 -34.42 -2.58 -4.47
C GLU A 48 -33.13 -1.75 -4.33
N TYR A 49 -32.86 -0.87 -5.30
CA TYR A 49 -31.74 0.07 -5.21
C TYR A 49 -31.90 1.06 -4.05
N GLU A 50 -33.10 1.58 -3.80
CA GLU A 50 -33.35 2.45 -2.66
C GLU A 50 -33.15 1.74 -1.32
N ASP A 51 -33.62 0.50 -1.20
CA ASP A 51 -33.41 -0.33 -0.01
C ASP A 51 -31.92 -0.59 0.24
N TYR A 52 -31.17 -0.92 -0.81
CA TYR A 52 -29.71 -1.08 -0.74
C TYR A 52 -29.01 0.19 -0.24
N ILE A 53 -29.41 1.36 -0.75
CA ILE A 53 -28.84 2.64 -0.32
C ILE A 53 -29.16 2.90 1.16
N ARG A 54 -30.40 2.64 1.60
CA ARG A 54 -30.81 2.79 3.00
C ARG A 54 -29.99 1.90 3.94
N GLU A 55 -29.82 0.62 3.62
CA GLU A 55 -29.02 -0.32 4.42
C GLU A 55 -27.56 0.14 4.56
N ARG A 56 -26.97 0.63 3.46
CA ARG A 56 -25.60 1.13 3.44
C ARG A 56 -25.44 2.40 4.28
N GLN A 57 -26.43 3.30 4.29
CA GLN A 57 -26.44 4.48 5.15
C GLN A 57 -26.51 4.11 6.64
N VAL A 58 -27.35 3.14 7.00
CA VAL A 58 -27.44 2.63 8.40
C VAL A 58 -26.10 2.04 8.85
N SER A 59 -25.46 1.24 7.99
CA SER A 59 -24.14 0.67 8.25
C SER A 59 -23.08 1.76 8.46
N LEU A 60 -23.10 2.81 7.64
CA LEU A 60 -22.18 3.94 7.75
C LEU A 60 -22.36 4.70 9.08
N SER A 61 -23.60 4.95 9.50
CA SER A 61 -23.91 5.59 10.78
C SER A 61 -23.40 4.76 11.97
N SER A 62 -23.51 3.43 11.88
CA SER A 62 -23.00 2.50 12.87
C SER A 62 -21.48 2.56 12.96
N VAL A 63 -20.77 2.54 11.82
CA VAL A 63 -19.31 2.67 11.78
C VAL A 63 -18.84 4.02 12.36
N GLN A 64 -19.54 5.12 12.05
CA GLN A 64 -19.24 6.43 12.62
C GLN A 64 -19.40 6.45 14.14
N LYS A 65 -20.46 5.82 14.68
CA LYS A 65 -20.65 5.67 16.13
C LYS A 65 -19.49 4.90 16.76
N HIS A 66 -19.10 3.75 16.22
CA HIS A 66 -17.96 2.96 16.71
C HIS A 66 -16.65 3.75 16.67
N LYS A 67 -16.39 4.50 15.58
CA LYS A 67 -15.23 5.38 15.47
C LYS A 67 -15.20 6.45 16.56
N SER A 68 -16.35 7.04 16.88
CA SER A 68 -16.44 8.04 17.95
C SER A 68 -16.15 7.45 19.33
N THR A 69 -16.63 6.22 19.60
CA THR A 69 -16.36 5.49 20.84
C THR A 69 -14.87 5.16 20.98
N LEU A 70 -14.27 4.56 19.95
CA LEU A 70 -12.83 4.25 19.93
C LEU A 70 -11.97 5.51 20.09
N SER A 71 -12.38 6.65 19.53
CA SER A 71 -11.67 7.90 19.73
C SER A 71 -11.72 8.39 21.17
N LYS A 72 -12.85 8.22 21.88
CA LYS A 72 -12.97 8.60 23.29
C LYS A 72 -12.13 7.69 24.17
N GLU A 73 -12.19 6.39 23.92
CA GLU A 73 -11.42 5.39 24.66
C GLU A 73 -9.91 5.58 24.48
N ARG A 74 -9.46 5.82 23.24
CA ARG A 74 -8.06 6.15 22.97
C ARG A 74 -7.59 7.40 23.72
N LYS A 75 -8.42 8.46 23.77
CA LYS A 75 -8.10 9.69 24.52
C LYS A 75 -7.99 9.44 26.02
N ALA A 76 -8.88 8.61 26.59
CA ALA A 76 -8.85 8.24 27.99
C ALA A 76 -7.58 7.42 28.33
N VAL A 77 -7.23 6.44 27.49
CA VAL A 77 -6.01 5.65 27.66
C VAL A 77 -4.75 6.53 27.56
N THR A 78 -4.66 7.42 26.57
CA THR A 78 -3.51 8.33 26.47
C THR A 78 -3.40 9.24 27.68
N ALA A 79 -4.52 9.81 28.16
CA ALA A 79 -4.50 10.64 29.37
C ALA A 79 -4.06 9.87 30.62
N SER A 80 -4.49 8.60 30.75
CA SER A 80 -4.05 7.72 31.85
C SER A 80 -2.55 7.41 31.78
N VAL A 81 -2.02 7.14 30.58
CA VAL A 81 -0.58 6.91 30.38
C VAL A 81 0.22 8.18 30.68
N ASP A 82 -0.24 9.34 30.20
CA ASP A 82 0.41 10.63 30.46
C ASP A 82 0.43 10.94 31.97
N GLN A 83 -0.63 10.61 32.70
CA GLN A 83 -0.67 10.74 34.16
C GLN A 83 0.39 9.85 34.84
N GLN A 84 0.50 8.58 34.45
CA GLN A 84 1.52 7.67 35.01
C GLN A 84 2.95 8.16 34.72
N ILE A 85 3.19 8.69 33.51
CA ILE A 85 4.50 9.26 33.13
C ILE A 85 4.83 10.45 34.04
N ASN A 86 3.89 11.37 34.25
CA ASN A 86 4.12 12.54 35.08
C ASN A 86 4.38 12.18 36.55
N GLU A 87 3.71 11.15 37.06
CA GLU A 87 3.93 10.66 38.43
C GLU A 87 5.33 10.03 38.60
N LEU A 88 5.78 9.26 37.60
CA LEU A 88 7.16 8.74 37.54
C LEU A 88 8.20 9.86 37.47
N ILE A 89 7.95 10.89 36.66
CA ILE A 89 8.84 12.07 36.56
C ILE A 89 8.95 12.76 37.93
N SER A 90 7.82 13.02 38.59
CA SER A 90 7.79 13.64 39.92
C SER A 90 8.55 12.81 40.97
N HIS A 91 8.38 11.49 40.95
CA HIS A 91 9.12 10.60 41.85
C HIS A 91 10.63 10.65 41.60
N LEU A 92 11.07 10.68 40.34
CA LEU A 92 12.47 10.80 39.98
C LEU A 92 13.06 12.16 40.40
N GLU A 93 12.34 13.24 40.18
CA GLU A 93 12.76 14.59 40.61
C GLU A 93 12.96 14.67 42.12
N ASN A 94 12.05 14.10 42.91
CA ASN A 94 12.17 14.03 44.36
C ASN A 94 13.39 13.21 44.79
N SER A 95 13.63 12.05 44.16
CA SER A 95 14.80 11.22 44.45
C SER A 95 16.12 11.94 44.11
N ILE A 96 16.18 12.64 42.98
CA ILE A 96 17.35 13.46 42.60
C ILE A 96 17.59 14.58 43.62
N ALA A 97 16.52 15.23 44.10
CA ALA A 97 16.62 16.27 45.12
C ALA A 97 17.16 15.71 46.45
N GLU A 98 16.70 14.52 46.85
CA GLU A 98 17.16 13.84 48.06
C GLU A 98 18.64 13.45 47.97
N ILE A 99 19.06 12.85 46.86
CA ILE A 99 20.48 12.55 46.58
C ILE A 99 21.32 13.82 46.63
N SER A 100 20.84 14.91 46.03
CA SER A 100 21.52 16.21 46.04
C SER A 100 21.67 16.77 47.47
N GLN A 101 20.66 16.58 48.33
CA GLN A 101 20.75 16.98 49.74
C GLN A 101 21.75 16.12 50.51
N GLN A 102 21.75 14.80 50.30
CA GLN A 102 22.72 13.88 50.91
C GLN A 102 24.17 14.27 50.55
N GLN A 103 24.43 14.57 49.27
CA GLN A 103 25.74 15.04 48.80
C GLN A 103 26.16 16.36 49.47
N LYS A 104 25.25 17.34 49.60
CA LYS A 104 25.52 18.59 50.33
C LYS A 104 25.85 18.35 51.80
N GLY A 105 25.15 17.41 52.44
CA GLY A 105 25.40 17.02 53.83
C GLY A 105 26.79 16.41 54.03
N ILE A 106 27.20 15.52 53.11
CA ILE A 106 28.55 14.93 53.09
C ILE A 106 29.61 16.02 52.90
N PHE A 107 29.42 16.90 51.92
CA PHE A 107 30.37 17.99 51.65
C PHE A 107 30.51 18.96 52.82
N LYS A 108 29.41 19.28 53.52
CA LYS A 108 29.43 20.13 54.72
C LYS A 108 30.17 19.49 55.90
N LYS A 109 30.10 18.16 56.04
CA LYS A 109 30.89 17.41 57.02
C LYS A 109 32.39 17.40 56.68
N LEU A 110 32.75 17.41 55.40
CA LEU A 110 34.13 17.53 54.91
C LEU A 110 34.68 18.98 55.01
N ALA A 111 33.82 19.99 54.96
CA ALA A 111 34.21 21.41 54.93
C ALA A 111 34.24 22.11 56.29
N SER A 112 33.96 21.42 57.41
CA SER A 112 34.09 22.00 58.75
C SER A 112 35.51 21.73 59.30
N PRO A 113 36.33 22.77 59.56
CA PRO A 113 37.62 22.58 60.17
C PRO A 113 37.46 22.60 61.69
N LYS A 114 37.91 21.53 62.36
CA LYS A 114 38.87 21.69 63.47
C LYS A 114 39.58 20.40 63.83
N ASP A 115 40.87 20.60 64.03
CA ASP A 115 41.89 19.70 64.53
C ASP A 115 41.41 18.81 65.69
N SER A 116 41.56 17.50 65.53
CA SER A 116 42.17 16.63 66.53
C SER A 116 42.43 15.27 65.91
N SER A 117 43.66 14.80 66.09
CA SER A 117 44.22 13.52 65.65
C SER A 117 43.22 12.36 65.64
N PHE A 118 43.12 11.66 64.51
CA PHE A 118 42.79 10.24 64.55
C PHE A 118 43.67 9.48 63.58
N GLU A 119 44.59 8.72 64.17
CA GLU A 119 45.55 7.87 63.48
C GLU A 119 44.86 6.82 62.62
N LEU A 120 45.47 6.59 61.46
CA LEU A 120 45.27 5.39 60.66
C LEU A 120 45.74 4.16 61.44
N PRO A 121 44.91 3.11 61.66
CA PRO A 121 45.43 1.79 61.95
C PRO A 121 45.76 1.12 60.61
N ILE A 122 46.93 1.41 60.06
CA ILE A 122 47.59 0.46 59.16
C ILE A 122 48.22 -0.61 60.05
N LYS A 123 47.52 -1.73 60.24
CA LYS A 123 48.19 -3.00 60.57
C LYS A 123 48.26 -3.81 59.30
N THR A 124 49.43 -3.74 58.66
CA THR A 124 49.90 -4.74 57.71
C THR A 124 50.10 -6.06 58.45
N SER A 125 49.35 -7.07 58.09
CA SER A 125 49.81 -8.46 58.12
C SER A 125 49.29 -9.12 56.84
N GLU A 126 50.22 -9.76 56.16
CA GLU A 126 50.19 -10.16 54.77
C GLU A 126 49.17 -11.27 54.47
N THR A 127 48.91 -11.45 53.16
CA THR A 127 48.32 -12.62 52.46
C THR A 127 46.82 -12.90 52.64
N GLU A 128 45.99 -12.55 51.65
CA GLU A 128 45.49 -13.44 50.58
C GLU A 128 44.38 -12.77 49.72
N HIS A 129 44.33 -13.12 48.43
CA HIS A 129 43.40 -12.62 47.40
C HIS A 129 41.92 -12.89 47.75
N SER A 130 41.04 -11.87 47.66
CA SER A 130 39.65 -12.09 47.22
C SER A 130 38.94 -10.80 46.82
N THR A 131 38.84 -10.57 45.52
CA THR A 131 38.03 -9.53 44.88
C THR A 131 36.54 -9.83 45.11
N ARG A 132 35.90 -9.18 46.10
CA ARG A 132 34.43 -9.17 46.22
C ARG A 132 33.86 -7.90 45.61
N HIS A 133 33.10 -8.13 44.54
CA HIS A 133 32.32 -7.21 43.73
C HIS A 133 31.08 -6.71 44.49
N PRO A 134 30.71 -5.41 44.45
CA PRO A 134 29.45 -4.96 45.04
C PRO A 134 28.24 -5.43 44.24
N GLU A 135 27.31 -6.01 44.97
CA GLU A 135 26.10 -6.68 44.56
C GLU A 135 24.94 -5.68 44.46
N TRP A 136 24.64 -5.20 43.25
CA TRP A 136 23.29 -4.73 42.85
C TRP A 136 23.20 -4.49 41.33
N LEU A 137 23.59 -5.46 40.50
CA LEU A 137 23.02 -5.53 39.15
C LEU A 137 21.75 -6.35 39.24
N ILE A 138 20.62 -5.72 38.87
CA ILE A 138 19.30 -6.34 38.74
C ILE A 138 19.42 -7.48 37.70
N PRO A 139 19.33 -8.78 38.07
CA PRO A 139 19.72 -9.89 37.17
C PRO A 139 18.73 -10.26 36.06
N GLU A 140 17.54 -9.63 35.98
CA GLU A 140 16.44 -10.24 35.21
C GLU A 140 16.22 -9.67 33.80
N VAL A 141 16.98 -8.66 33.37
CA VAL A 141 16.81 -8.06 32.02
C VAL A 141 17.88 -8.53 31.03
N GLU A 142 19.04 -9.00 31.49
CA GLU A 142 20.15 -9.38 30.60
C GLU A 142 20.01 -10.79 30.00
N LYS A 143 19.32 -11.70 30.68
CA LYS A 143 19.15 -13.10 30.22
C LYS A 143 18.27 -13.24 28.97
N LYS A 144 17.42 -12.24 28.67
CA LYS A 144 16.59 -12.25 27.45
C LYS A 144 17.27 -11.59 26.25
N ALA A 145 18.24 -10.69 26.48
CA ALA A 145 18.96 -9.99 25.42
C ALA A 145 20.12 -10.82 24.83
N GLN A 146 20.76 -11.68 25.62
CA GLN A 146 21.94 -12.44 25.18
C GLN A 146 21.62 -13.81 24.55
N SER A 147 20.39 -14.31 24.67
CA SER A 147 19.95 -15.57 24.03
C SER A 147 19.68 -15.42 22.53
N ILE A 148 19.44 -14.20 22.02
CA ILE A 148 19.06 -13.98 20.61
C ILE A 148 20.29 -13.83 19.68
N PHE A 149 21.49 -13.59 20.22
CA PHE A 149 22.68 -13.25 19.41
C PHE A 149 23.75 -14.37 19.33
N GLY A 150 23.45 -15.60 19.76
CA GLY A 150 24.44 -16.67 19.98
C GLY A 150 24.51 -17.85 19.00
N GLN A 151 23.63 -17.95 17.99
CA GLN A 151 23.66 -18.99 16.94
C GLN A 151 23.12 -18.31 15.67
N GLU A 152 23.83 -18.04 14.58
CA GLU A 152 24.82 -18.86 13.88
C GLU A 152 25.84 -17.96 13.15
N ARG A 153 27.12 -18.07 13.51
CA ARG A 153 28.24 -17.84 12.59
C ARG A 153 29.24 -18.96 12.77
N LYS A 154 29.01 -20.08 12.09
CA LYS A 154 30.07 -21.03 11.76
C LYS A 154 30.48 -20.81 10.31
N PHE A 155 31.30 -19.79 10.10
CA PHE A 155 32.06 -19.64 8.86
C PHE A 155 33.32 -20.50 9.01
N SER A 156 33.28 -21.73 8.50
CA SER A 156 34.46 -22.60 8.45
C SER A 156 35.44 -22.04 7.44
N ARG A 157 36.49 -21.41 7.98
CA ARG A 157 37.74 -21.10 7.31
C ARG A 157 38.42 -22.40 6.90
N SER A 158 38.64 -22.61 5.61
CA SER A 158 39.70 -23.50 5.14
C SER A 158 40.38 -22.93 3.89
N ARG A 159 41.65 -22.63 4.13
CA ARG A 159 42.76 -22.18 3.28
C ARG A 159 42.65 -22.52 1.80
N SER A 160 42.73 -21.50 0.94
CA SER A 160 43.18 -21.66 -0.45
C SER A 160 44.68 -21.35 -0.54
N SER A 161 45.43 -22.37 -0.92
CA SER A 161 46.76 -22.26 -1.53
C SER A 161 46.58 -22.12 -3.04
N THR A 162 47.21 -21.10 -3.64
CA THR A 162 47.45 -20.99 -5.09
C THR A 162 48.68 -21.84 -5.47
N PRO A 163 49.12 -21.97 -6.75
CA PRO A 163 48.48 -21.79 -8.07
C PRO A 163 48.80 -22.92 -9.10
N LYS A 164 48.21 -22.85 -10.32
CA LYS A 164 48.83 -23.04 -11.68
C LYS A 164 48.06 -23.94 -12.68
N VAL A 165 47.58 -23.28 -13.75
CA VAL A 165 47.82 -23.50 -15.21
C VAL A 165 47.92 -24.93 -15.80
N SER A 166 47.14 -25.15 -16.88
CA SER A 166 47.36 -25.95 -18.12
C SER A 166 46.62 -27.29 -18.37
N THR A 167 45.72 -27.22 -19.37
CA THR A 167 45.48 -28.12 -20.54
C THR A 167 45.06 -29.60 -20.44
N VAL A 168 43.93 -29.89 -21.12
CA VAL A 168 43.70 -30.92 -22.18
C VAL A 168 43.09 -32.30 -21.82
N THR A 169 42.06 -32.63 -22.61
CA THR A 169 41.45 -33.93 -23.00
C THR A 169 40.61 -34.74 -22.02
N GLY A 170 39.47 -35.24 -22.55
CA GLY A 170 38.97 -36.57 -22.25
C GLY A 170 37.50 -36.63 -21.86
N ASN A 171 36.70 -37.27 -22.71
CA ASN A 171 35.28 -37.55 -22.55
C ASN A 171 35.01 -38.59 -21.44
N ASP A 172 33.79 -38.55 -20.87
CA ASP A 172 32.82 -39.68 -20.77
C ASP A 172 32.00 -39.69 -19.46
N GLY A 173 30.68 -39.83 -19.65
CA GLY A 173 29.90 -40.89 -19.00
C GLY A 173 29.55 -40.80 -17.51
N HIS A 174 28.33 -40.31 -17.26
CA HIS A 174 27.29 -40.93 -16.43
C HIS A 174 27.36 -40.97 -14.88
N VAL A 175 26.19 -40.63 -14.31
CA VAL A 175 25.62 -40.95 -12.99
C VAL A 175 26.16 -40.14 -11.81
N ALA A 176 25.45 -39.06 -11.48
CA ALA A 176 25.45 -38.47 -10.14
C ALA A 176 24.01 -38.41 -9.61
N GLN A 177 23.87 -39.03 -8.46
CA GLN A 177 22.68 -39.20 -7.63
C GLN A 177 21.98 -37.86 -7.34
N GLN A 178 20.66 -37.90 -7.38
CA GLN A 178 19.83 -36.92 -6.66
C GLN A 178 20.12 -36.99 -5.16
N PRO A 179 20.08 -35.84 -4.47
CA PRO A 179 19.52 -35.76 -3.13
C PRO A 179 18.18 -35.01 -3.20
N HIS A 180 17.11 -35.73 -2.86
CA HIS A 180 15.82 -35.15 -2.49
C HIS A 180 15.95 -34.32 -1.20
N SER A 181 15.57 -33.04 -1.24
CA SER A 181 14.92 -32.25 -0.17
C SER A 181 14.83 -30.80 -0.68
N MET A 182 13.79 -29.98 -0.56
CA MET A 182 12.50 -30.01 0.12
C MET A 182 11.56 -29.09 -0.69
N LEU A 183 10.30 -29.50 -0.83
CA LEU A 183 9.11 -28.67 -1.07
C LEU A 183 9.38 -27.25 -1.61
N THR A 184 9.68 -27.15 -2.90
CA THR A 184 9.52 -25.92 -3.66
C THR A 184 8.03 -25.69 -3.84
N GLU A 185 7.46 -24.75 -3.09
CA GLU A 185 6.28 -24.03 -3.59
C GLU A 185 6.67 -23.42 -4.93
N GLU A 186 6.11 -23.96 -6.01
CA GLU A 186 6.27 -23.50 -7.38
C GLU A 186 6.15 -21.96 -7.41
N ASP A 187 7.23 -21.29 -7.78
CA ASP A 187 7.23 -19.86 -8.10
C ASP A 187 6.22 -19.68 -9.25
N PRO A 188 5.15 -18.87 -9.12
CA PRO A 188 4.16 -18.67 -10.19
C PRO A 188 4.78 -18.13 -11.50
N LEU A 189 6.06 -17.79 -11.47
CA LEU A 189 6.86 -17.26 -12.57
C LEU A 189 7.83 -18.30 -13.19
N THR A 190 7.84 -19.59 -12.80
CA THR A 190 8.78 -20.60 -13.33
C THR A 190 8.73 -20.80 -14.84
N GLY A 191 7.65 -20.38 -15.50
CA GLY A 191 7.49 -20.40 -16.96
C GLY A 191 7.65 -19.06 -17.68
N LEU A 192 7.79 -17.94 -16.95
CA LEU A 192 7.98 -16.62 -17.53
C LEU A 192 9.48 -16.29 -17.47
N THR A 193 10.11 -16.04 -18.63
CA THR A 193 11.49 -15.54 -18.69
C THR A 193 11.68 -14.46 -17.64
N ARG A 194 12.60 -14.68 -16.70
CA ARG A 194 12.87 -13.84 -15.52
C ARG A 194 12.76 -12.36 -15.89
N LEU A 195 11.60 -11.75 -15.63
CA LEU A 195 11.26 -10.43 -16.15
C LEU A 195 12.30 -9.42 -15.68
N SER A 196 13.04 -8.83 -16.62
CA SER A 196 14.05 -7.83 -16.27
C SER A 196 13.35 -6.51 -15.98
N ILE A 197 13.59 -5.94 -14.80
CA ILE A 197 13.09 -4.60 -14.47
C ILE A 197 13.90 -3.61 -15.32
N PRO A 198 13.24 -2.71 -16.08
CA PRO A 198 13.95 -1.68 -16.84
C PRO A 198 14.70 -0.74 -15.89
N LYS A 199 15.81 -0.18 -16.36
CA LYS A 199 16.59 0.77 -15.57
C LYS A 199 15.95 2.16 -15.62
N PHE A 200 15.86 2.83 -14.47
CA PHE A 200 15.24 4.13 -14.33
C PHE A 200 16.27 5.24 -14.09
N LYS A 201 16.31 6.22 -15.00
CA LYS A 201 17.29 7.31 -15.00
C LYS A 201 16.84 8.58 -14.25
N GLY A 202 15.55 8.69 -13.93
CA GLY A 202 14.95 9.90 -13.33
C GLY A 202 13.82 10.55 -14.13
N ASP A 203 13.35 9.92 -15.22
CA ASP A 203 12.27 10.48 -16.03
C ASP A 203 10.91 10.44 -15.30
N LYS A 204 10.45 11.61 -14.87
CA LYS A 204 9.20 11.78 -14.10
C LYS A 204 7.97 11.15 -14.79
N ARG A 205 7.93 11.16 -16.12
CA ARG A 205 6.81 10.58 -16.91
C ARG A 205 6.79 9.06 -16.88
N MET A 206 7.96 8.43 -16.78
CA MET A 206 8.12 6.97 -16.79
C MET A 206 8.13 6.38 -15.38
N PHE A 207 8.23 7.22 -14.36
CA PHE A 207 8.33 6.78 -12.97
C PHE A 207 7.17 5.88 -12.55
N GLU A 208 5.94 6.22 -12.91
CA GLU A 208 4.76 5.47 -12.46
C GLU A 208 4.72 4.05 -13.05
N SER A 209 4.89 3.95 -14.38
CA SER A 209 4.95 2.66 -15.09
C SER A 209 6.11 1.79 -14.58
N TRP A 210 7.28 2.42 -14.36
CA TRP A 210 8.43 1.72 -13.80
C TRP A 210 8.20 1.26 -12.37
N TYR A 211 7.65 2.13 -11.51
CA TYR A 211 7.41 1.84 -10.10
C TYR A 211 6.36 0.74 -9.94
N ALA A 212 5.28 0.77 -10.74
CA ALA A 212 4.30 -0.31 -10.79
C ALA A 212 4.96 -1.65 -11.16
N SER A 213 5.82 -1.67 -12.18
CA SER A 213 6.56 -2.87 -12.59
C SER A 213 7.50 -3.38 -11.49
N PHE A 214 8.23 -2.48 -10.82
CA PHE A 214 9.09 -2.81 -9.68
C PHE A 214 8.29 -3.34 -8.50
N TYR A 215 7.16 -2.71 -8.18
CA TYR A 215 6.29 -3.11 -7.08
C TYR A 215 5.69 -4.50 -7.32
N GLN A 216 5.23 -4.80 -8.54
CA GLN A 216 4.70 -6.13 -8.86
C GLN A 216 5.77 -7.22 -8.76
N LEU A 217 7.00 -6.95 -9.23
CA LEU A 217 8.06 -7.97 -9.26
C LEU A 217 8.84 -8.11 -7.94
N VAL A 218 8.96 -7.05 -7.15
CA VAL A 218 9.81 -7.01 -5.94
C VAL A 218 9.01 -6.60 -4.71
N GLY A 219 8.17 -5.56 -4.84
CA GLY A 219 7.41 -4.98 -3.74
C GLY A 219 6.39 -5.95 -3.13
N LYS A 220 5.59 -6.61 -3.98
CA LYS A 220 4.43 -7.45 -3.62
C LYS A 220 4.81 -8.72 -2.86
N TYR A 221 6.02 -9.24 -3.09
CA TYR A 221 6.48 -10.47 -2.45
C TYR A 221 6.92 -10.20 -1.01
N LYS A 222 6.08 -10.61 -0.04
CA LYS A 222 6.37 -10.48 1.41
C LYS A 222 7.53 -11.37 1.87
N LYS A 223 7.86 -12.43 1.13
CA LYS A 223 8.93 -13.37 1.45
C LYS A 223 10.34 -12.78 1.25
N VAL A 224 10.48 -11.69 0.48
CA VAL A 224 11.79 -11.06 0.22
C VAL A 224 12.12 -10.03 1.32
N PRO A 225 13.26 -10.14 2.00
CA PRO A 225 13.70 -9.16 2.99
C PRO A 225 13.82 -7.75 2.40
N PRO A 226 13.44 -6.68 3.12
CA PRO A 226 13.56 -5.29 2.66
C PRO A 226 14.96 -4.90 2.18
N GLU A 227 16.01 -5.45 2.78
CA GLU A 227 17.40 -5.21 2.41
C GLU A 227 17.71 -5.73 1.00
N GLN A 228 17.16 -6.90 0.64
CA GLN A 228 17.29 -7.47 -0.70
C GLN A 228 16.45 -6.69 -1.72
N LYS A 229 15.27 -6.20 -1.32
CA LYS A 229 14.46 -5.31 -2.16
C LYS A 229 15.21 -4.01 -2.46
N LEU A 230 15.93 -3.47 -1.48
CA LEU A 230 16.74 -2.27 -1.62
C LEU A 230 17.97 -2.49 -2.52
N LEU A 231 18.66 -3.62 -2.39
CA LEU A 231 19.75 -3.98 -3.32
C LEU A 231 19.23 -4.10 -4.75
N ARG A 232 18.06 -4.72 -4.93
CA ARG A 232 17.41 -4.80 -6.24
C ARG A 232 17.02 -3.41 -6.73
N LEU A 233 16.51 -2.54 -5.86
CA LEU A 233 16.19 -1.14 -6.18
C LEU A 233 17.42 -0.40 -6.70
N TYR A 234 18.57 -0.48 -6.00
CA TYR A 234 19.82 0.14 -6.46
C TYR A 234 20.25 -0.34 -7.85
N SER A 235 20.10 -1.63 -8.15
CA SER A 235 20.44 -2.18 -9.47
C SER A 235 19.52 -1.71 -10.62
N CYS A 236 18.31 -1.25 -10.28
CA CYS A 236 17.31 -0.79 -11.24
C CYS A 236 17.33 0.73 -11.43
N LEU A 237 18.16 1.46 -10.69
CA LEU A 237 18.28 2.92 -10.76
C LEU A 237 19.61 3.32 -11.40
N GLU A 238 19.56 4.37 -12.20
CA GLU A 238 20.73 4.98 -12.83
C GLU A 238 20.69 6.50 -12.71
N GLY A 239 21.87 7.14 -12.85
CA GLY A 239 22.01 8.58 -12.92
C GLY A 239 21.41 9.32 -11.72
N GLU A 240 20.52 10.28 -11.99
CA GLU A 240 19.95 11.17 -10.97
C GLU A 240 19.05 10.43 -9.97
N ALA A 241 18.38 9.37 -10.41
CA ALA A 241 17.53 8.56 -9.54
C ALA A 241 18.36 7.79 -8.51
N LEU A 242 19.51 7.25 -8.92
CA LEU A 242 20.43 6.55 -8.03
C LEU A 242 21.04 7.50 -6.98
N LEU A 243 21.51 8.67 -7.42
CA LEU A 243 22.07 9.72 -6.54
C LEU A 243 21.09 10.15 -5.43
N THR A 244 19.77 10.05 -5.69
CA THR A 244 18.73 10.44 -4.74
C THR A 244 18.68 9.52 -3.51
N ILE A 245 19.06 8.25 -3.67
CA ILE A 245 18.95 7.23 -2.62
C ILE A 245 20.30 6.69 -2.12
N GLN A 246 21.41 6.95 -2.82
CA GLN A 246 22.76 6.44 -2.51
C GLN A 246 23.21 6.66 -1.05
N ASN A 247 22.73 7.72 -0.39
CA ASN A 247 23.16 8.10 0.96
C ASN A 247 22.35 7.42 2.08
N LEU A 248 21.46 6.47 1.77
CA LEU A 248 20.54 5.87 2.76
C LEU A 248 21.05 4.57 3.39
N GLY A 249 22.10 3.94 2.84
CA GLY A 249 22.60 2.65 3.31
C GLY A 249 21.75 1.45 2.85
N TYR A 250 21.85 0.33 3.58
CA TYR A 250 21.26 -0.99 3.22
C TYR A 250 20.35 -1.59 4.32
N SER A 251 19.68 -0.78 5.14
CA SER A 251 18.78 -1.26 6.19
C SER A 251 17.32 -1.35 5.74
N ALA A 252 16.47 -2.08 6.48
CA ALA A 252 15.03 -2.09 6.23
C ALA A 252 14.40 -0.69 6.28
N ALA A 253 14.78 0.14 7.27
CA ALA A 253 14.32 1.52 7.36
C ALA A 253 14.79 2.37 6.15
N ALA A 254 15.98 2.08 5.62
CA ALA A 254 16.49 2.76 4.43
C ALA A 254 15.65 2.46 3.18
N TYR A 255 15.05 1.26 3.09
CA TYR A 255 14.16 0.90 1.97
C TYR A 255 12.91 1.78 1.94
N ASP A 256 12.22 1.90 3.08
CA ASP A 256 11.00 2.71 3.16
C ASP A 256 11.29 4.19 2.86
N VAL A 257 12.41 4.71 3.39
CA VAL A 257 12.85 6.09 3.11
C VAL A 257 13.26 6.26 1.64
N ALA A 258 13.92 5.28 1.03
CA ALA A 258 14.31 5.33 -0.38
C ALA A 258 13.08 5.41 -1.29
N ILE A 259 12.08 4.56 -1.06
CA ILE A 259 10.81 4.56 -1.79
C ILE A 259 10.08 5.89 -1.60
N ALA A 260 9.97 6.39 -0.36
CA ALA A 260 9.34 7.68 -0.08
C ALA A 260 10.05 8.85 -0.79
N ARG A 261 11.40 8.85 -0.83
CA ARG A 261 12.17 9.87 -1.55
C ARG A 261 11.94 9.83 -3.05
N LEU A 262 11.90 8.63 -3.64
CA LEU A 262 11.64 8.43 -5.06
C LEU A 262 10.24 8.93 -5.43
N ILE A 263 9.21 8.52 -4.68
CA ILE A 263 7.82 8.97 -4.90
C ILE A 263 7.73 10.50 -4.77
N ARG A 264 8.35 11.09 -3.74
CA ARG A 264 8.33 12.55 -3.54
C ARG A 264 8.99 13.33 -4.67
N LYS A 265 10.08 12.80 -5.24
CA LYS A 265 10.87 13.51 -6.27
C LYS A 265 10.31 13.31 -7.67
N TYR A 266 9.91 12.08 -8.01
CA TYR A 266 9.57 11.69 -9.37
C TYR A 266 8.08 11.39 -9.58
N GLY A 267 7.35 10.97 -8.55
CA GLY A 267 5.96 10.57 -8.64
C GLY A 267 4.99 11.43 -7.83
N GLY A 268 3.95 10.76 -7.32
CA GLY A 268 2.93 11.32 -6.43
C GLY A 268 1.62 11.66 -7.14
N LYS A 269 0.51 11.46 -6.42
CA LYS A 269 -0.88 11.59 -6.93
C LYS A 269 -1.14 12.91 -7.65
N ARG A 270 -0.65 14.03 -7.10
CA ARG A 270 -0.84 15.36 -7.73
C ARG A 270 -0.15 15.45 -9.09
N ARG A 271 1.04 14.88 -9.22
CA ARG A 271 1.82 14.93 -10.45
C ARG A 271 1.23 14.00 -11.50
N GLU A 272 0.78 12.83 -11.06
CA GLU A 272 0.01 11.92 -11.90
C GLU A 272 -1.23 12.62 -12.47
N LEU A 273 -2.07 13.22 -11.62
CA LEU A 273 -3.24 13.99 -12.04
C LEU A 273 -2.88 15.12 -13.04
N THR A 274 -1.77 15.82 -12.81
CA THR A 274 -1.32 16.88 -13.72
C THR A 274 -0.93 16.31 -15.09
N MET A 275 -0.21 15.19 -15.14
CA MET A 275 0.15 14.53 -16.42
C MET A 275 -1.09 14.04 -17.17
N ARG A 276 -2.11 13.57 -16.46
CA ARG A 276 -3.39 13.15 -17.03
C ARG A 276 -4.13 14.32 -17.66
N LEU A 277 -4.18 15.45 -16.95
CA LEU A 277 -4.76 16.68 -17.47
C LEU A 277 -3.99 17.18 -18.70
N GLU A 278 -2.66 17.10 -18.71
CA GLU A 278 -1.85 17.43 -19.89
C GLU A 278 -2.10 16.48 -21.08
N GLU A 279 -2.29 15.18 -20.82
CA GLU A 279 -2.61 14.18 -21.86
C GLU A 279 -3.99 14.47 -22.47
N LEU A 280 -4.96 14.84 -21.63
CA LEU A 280 -6.29 15.24 -22.06
C LEU A 280 -6.30 16.59 -22.78
N ASP A 281 -5.50 17.56 -22.34
CA ASP A 281 -5.44 18.89 -22.95
C ASP A 281 -4.83 18.85 -24.36
N LYS A 282 -3.85 17.95 -24.58
CA LYS A 282 -3.25 17.69 -25.90
C LYS A 282 -4.23 17.04 -26.88
N PHE A 283 -5.29 16.40 -26.40
CA PHE A 283 -6.32 15.86 -27.28
C PHE A 283 -7.07 17.02 -27.95
N ARG A 284 -7.06 17.01 -29.29
CA ARG A 284 -7.83 17.97 -30.09
C ARG A 284 -9.30 17.59 -29.94
N GLY A 285 -10.17 18.53 -29.55
CA GLY A 285 -11.59 18.27 -29.24
C GLY A 285 -12.31 17.44 -30.30
N VAL A 286 -13.36 16.72 -29.87
CA VAL A 286 -14.10 15.81 -30.74
C VAL A 286 -14.99 16.61 -31.68
N ARG A 287 -14.60 16.71 -32.96
CA ARG A 287 -15.42 17.43 -33.94
C ARG A 287 -16.71 16.68 -34.24
N MET A 288 -17.83 17.39 -34.19
CA MET A 288 -19.15 16.91 -34.62
C MET A 288 -19.07 16.25 -36.02
N GLY A 289 -19.45 14.97 -36.09
CA GLY A 289 -19.52 14.21 -37.34
C GLY A 289 -18.26 13.43 -37.74
N ASN A 290 -17.17 13.48 -36.97
CA ASN A 290 -15.99 12.65 -37.22
C ASN A 290 -15.94 11.42 -36.30
N ALA A 291 -16.35 10.26 -36.82
CA ALA A 291 -16.33 8.99 -36.09
C ALA A 291 -14.93 8.60 -35.59
N ASN A 292 -13.85 8.95 -36.33
CA ASN A 292 -12.48 8.64 -35.91
C ASN A 292 -12.02 9.46 -34.70
N ASP A 293 -12.49 10.71 -34.57
CA ASP A 293 -12.15 11.56 -33.42
C ASP A 293 -12.89 11.04 -32.17
N LEU A 294 -14.11 10.51 -32.35
CA LEU A 294 -14.89 9.88 -31.28
C LEU A 294 -14.27 8.55 -30.82
N GLU A 295 -13.83 7.71 -31.74
CA GLU A 295 -13.18 6.42 -31.42
C GLU A 295 -11.88 6.64 -30.65
N ARG A 296 -11.02 7.57 -31.10
CA ARG A 296 -9.79 7.93 -30.38
C ARG A 296 -10.05 8.55 -29.01
N PHE A 297 -11.15 9.29 -28.87
CA PHE A 297 -11.54 9.84 -27.59
C PHE A 297 -12.02 8.74 -26.63
N ALA A 298 -12.75 7.74 -27.14
CA ALA A 298 -13.16 6.56 -26.36
C ALA A 298 -11.95 5.74 -25.90
N GLU A 299 -10.98 5.45 -26.78
CA GLU A 299 -9.73 4.77 -26.41
C GLU A 299 -8.93 5.52 -25.33
N LEU A 300 -8.90 6.86 -25.43
CA LEU A 300 -8.26 7.72 -24.44
C LEU A 300 -9.01 7.65 -23.10
N LEU A 301 -10.34 7.71 -23.13
CA LEU A 301 -11.18 7.57 -21.94
C LEU A 301 -10.98 6.22 -21.25
N ASP A 302 -10.96 5.11 -22.00
CA ASP A 302 -10.71 3.77 -21.46
C ASP A 302 -9.34 3.70 -20.78
N THR A 303 -8.31 4.20 -21.46
CA THR A 303 -6.94 4.26 -20.92
C THR A 303 -6.89 5.10 -19.64
N LEU A 304 -7.62 6.23 -19.60
CA LEU A 304 -7.70 7.09 -18.43
C LEU A 304 -8.48 6.42 -17.29
N MET A 305 -9.60 5.75 -17.58
CA MET A 305 -10.39 5.05 -16.57
C MET A 305 -9.59 3.93 -15.92
N VAL A 306 -8.94 3.08 -16.71
CA VAL A 306 -8.08 1.99 -16.21
C VAL A 306 -7.01 2.54 -15.26
N LYS A 307 -6.25 3.55 -15.71
CA LYS A 307 -5.22 4.16 -14.88
C LYS A 307 -5.81 4.82 -13.61
N LEU A 308 -7.03 5.39 -13.64
CA LEU A 308 -7.65 6.04 -12.46
C LEU A 308 -8.13 5.02 -11.43
N CYS A 309 -8.68 3.90 -11.90
CA CYS A 309 -9.02 2.77 -11.06
C CYS A 309 -7.78 2.20 -10.37
N ASP A 310 -6.68 2.01 -11.11
CA ASP A 310 -5.42 1.51 -10.53
C ASP A 310 -4.83 2.43 -9.46
N ALA A 311 -4.99 3.75 -9.62
CA ALA A 311 -4.53 4.76 -8.66
C ALA A 311 -5.49 4.95 -7.45
N GLY A 312 -6.67 4.33 -7.47
CA GLY A 312 -7.73 4.55 -6.48
C GLY A 312 -8.22 6.00 -6.44
N GLN A 313 -8.29 6.65 -7.62
CA GLN A 313 -8.73 8.03 -7.82
C GLN A 313 -10.03 8.11 -8.66
N ASP A 314 -10.89 7.13 -8.53
CA ASP A 314 -12.23 7.05 -9.15
C ASP A 314 -13.11 8.27 -8.81
N GLY A 315 -12.90 8.90 -7.66
CA GLY A 315 -13.58 10.15 -7.28
C GLY A 315 -13.29 11.35 -8.19
N GLU A 316 -12.17 11.37 -8.92
CA GLU A 316 -11.84 12.47 -9.86
C GLU A 316 -12.71 12.44 -11.13
N LEU A 317 -13.34 11.31 -11.46
CA LEU A 317 -14.29 11.16 -12.57
C LEU A 317 -15.68 11.70 -12.26
N GLY A 318 -16.07 11.79 -10.97
CA GLY A 318 -17.41 12.24 -10.59
C GLY A 318 -17.52 13.75 -10.34
N ALA A 319 -16.61 14.31 -9.55
CA ALA A 319 -16.63 15.72 -9.14
C ALA A 319 -15.26 16.42 -9.31
N GLY A 320 -14.29 15.73 -9.92
CA GLY A 320 -12.92 16.21 -10.03
C GLY A 320 -12.66 17.13 -11.21
N SER A 321 -11.49 17.75 -11.19
CA SER A 321 -10.98 18.63 -12.26
C SER A 321 -10.85 17.93 -13.62
N LEU A 322 -10.70 16.60 -13.62
CA LEU A 322 -10.68 15.76 -14.82
C LEU A 322 -12.06 15.68 -15.47
N TYR A 323 -13.12 15.43 -14.70
CA TYR A 323 -14.49 15.38 -15.22
C TYR A 323 -14.88 16.69 -15.94
N VAL A 324 -14.59 17.83 -15.33
CA VAL A 324 -14.85 19.15 -15.94
C VAL A 324 -14.06 19.35 -17.24
N SER A 325 -12.81 18.87 -17.27
CA SER A 325 -11.98 18.96 -18.49
C SER A 325 -12.45 18.01 -19.59
N LEU A 326 -12.97 16.84 -19.24
CA LEU A 326 -13.58 15.89 -20.18
C LEU A 326 -14.85 16.45 -20.81
N LEU A 327 -15.73 17.03 -20.00
CA LEU A 327 -16.96 17.68 -20.48
C LEU A 327 -16.65 18.83 -21.45
N ARG A 328 -15.63 19.65 -21.15
CA ARG A 328 -15.20 20.73 -22.03
C ARG A 328 -14.72 20.22 -23.40
N LYS A 329 -13.98 19.10 -23.45
CA LYS A 329 -13.47 18.53 -24.71
C LYS A 329 -14.54 17.83 -25.56
N LEU A 330 -15.66 17.44 -24.95
CA LEU A 330 -16.82 16.86 -25.63
C LEU A 330 -17.74 17.93 -26.22
N ASN A 331 -17.74 19.14 -25.64
CA ASN A 331 -18.62 20.25 -26.01
C ASN A 331 -17.94 21.32 -26.92
N GLU A 332 -16.66 21.12 -27.27
CA GLU A 332 -15.87 21.96 -28.21
C GLU A 332 -15.98 21.43 -29.65
#